data_AF-A0A6I5VJ38-F1
#
_entry.id   AF-A0A6I5VJ38-F1
#
_cell.length_a   1.000
_cell.length_b   1.000
_cell.length_c   1.000
_cell.angle_alpha   90.00
_cell.angle_beta   90.00
_cell.angle_gamma   90.00
#
_symmetry.space_group_name_H-M   'P 1'
#
loop_
_entity.id
_entity.type
_entity.pdbx_description
1 polymer ?
#
loop_
_entity_poly.entity_id
_entity_poly.type
_entity_poly.pdbx_seq_one_letter_code
_entity_poly.pdbx_strand_id
1 'polypeptide(L)'
;MVLLAALYAGIGTIAMYGYTVGVGGLGGSVSQRRGTVAADGTSTGTYGYLEFLSEASTIGAIILLAYWLSTRKHLGVVRILVLAAFFVDALALNWVTTTRSDVVYLAAAVFAVIHIVRGRISALGLVAAGMAVLLAIGVLTANRSSSEDDGNGFSIAYGLNSGLLNRNGYDLGKSIRIVAAVPDVLPYENGATIAVFALAPIPRSIWPDKPIISPGREIGQELYGTTQSGVPPGMTGELVWNFGTLIALVLSLVIGLAFGFLERWLRPVDPSRTAMVVFYAVVLFTLGKNIFGVSIGQAITAAVEGMMLLVPAAVLTRLVTHSQSQRTARRAAGARRRSRLRTAPHG
;
A
#
# COMPACT_ATOMS: atom_id res chain seq x y z
N MET A 1 -8.83 -18.72 -6.92
CA MET A 1 -7.68 -17.92 -6.44
C MET A 1 -6.77 -17.48 -7.56
N VAL A 2 -6.12 -18.37 -8.32
CA VAL A 2 -5.21 -17.96 -9.42
C VAL A 2 -5.89 -17.04 -10.44
N LEU A 3 -7.10 -17.39 -10.91
CA LEU A 3 -7.87 -16.54 -11.83
C LEU A 3 -8.24 -15.17 -11.21
N LEU A 4 -8.53 -15.14 -9.91
CA LEU A 4 -8.84 -13.89 -9.20
C LEU A 4 -7.59 -13.01 -9.10
N ALA A 5 -6.45 -13.59 -8.75
CA ALA A 5 -5.17 -12.88 -8.76
C ALA A 5 -4.86 -12.32 -10.15
N ALA A 6 -5.04 -13.13 -11.21
CA ALA A 6 -4.81 -12.71 -12.59
C ALA A 6 -5.76 -11.58 -13.04
N LEU A 7 -7.02 -11.60 -12.59
CA LEU A 7 -7.95 -10.50 -12.84
C LEU A 7 -7.46 -9.19 -12.20
N TYR A 8 -7.03 -9.24 -10.94
CA TYR A 8 -6.51 -8.07 -10.22
C TYR A 8 -5.21 -7.54 -10.82
N ALA A 9 -4.28 -8.43 -11.19
CA ALA A 9 -3.08 -8.07 -11.95
C ALA A 9 -3.46 -7.39 -13.27
N GLY A 10 -4.37 -7.98 -14.06
CA GLY A 10 -4.82 -7.39 -15.33
C GLY A 10 -5.43 -6.00 -15.18
N ILE A 11 -6.28 -5.78 -14.17
CA ILE A 11 -6.81 -4.44 -13.84
C ILE A 11 -5.67 -3.48 -13.54
N GLY A 12 -4.72 -3.91 -12.70
CA GLY A 12 -3.57 -3.11 -12.32
C GLY A 12 -2.67 -2.75 -13.51
N THR A 13 -2.37 -3.70 -14.39
CA THR A 13 -1.59 -3.48 -15.61
C THR A 13 -2.26 -2.49 -16.55
N ILE A 14 -3.59 -2.62 -16.78
CA ILE A 14 -4.35 -1.71 -17.64
C ILE A 14 -4.34 -0.29 -17.05
N ALA A 15 -4.53 -0.17 -15.74
CA ALA A 15 -4.50 1.13 -15.05
C ALA A 15 -3.10 1.77 -15.08
N MET A 16 -2.04 0.99 -14.84
CA MET A 16 -0.64 1.43 -14.93
C MET A 16 -0.29 1.89 -16.35
N TYR A 17 -0.73 1.16 -17.39
CA TYR A 17 -0.56 1.57 -18.77
C TYR A 17 -1.30 2.90 -19.05
N GLY A 18 -2.56 3.01 -18.63
CA GLY A 18 -3.33 4.24 -18.76
C GLY A 18 -2.67 5.43 -18.04
N TYR A 19 -2.14 5.20 -16.83
CA TYR A 19 -1.40 6.21 -16.07
C TYR A 19 -0.15 6.65 -16.85
N THR A 20 0.63 5.69 -17.33
CA THR A 20 1.86 5.95 -18.10
C THR A 20 1.57 6.76 -19.35
N VAL A 21 0.51 6.42 -20.10
CA VAL A 21 0.08 7.20 -21.27
C VAL A 21 -0.40 8.59 -20.86
N GLY A 22 -1.19 8.69 -19.79
CA GLY A 22 -1.72 9.95 -19.27
C GLY A 22 -0.63 10.95 -18.89
N VAL A 23 0.47 10.48 -18.28
CA VAL A 23 1.61 11.34 -17.90
C VAL A 23 2.58 11.62 -19.05
N GLY A 24 2.24 11.27 -20.29
CA GLY A 24 3.07 11.54 -21.47
C GLY A 24 4.15 10.48 -21.75
N GLY A 25 4.01 9.28 -21.18
CA GLY A 25 4.91 8.15 -21.40
C GLY A 25 6.14 8.12 -20.48
N LEU A 26 7.09 7.25 -20.82
CA LEU A 26 8.34 7.06 -20.08
C LEU A 26 9.46 8.03 -20.49
N GLY A 27 9.18 9.00 -21.37
CA GLY A 27 10.16 9.98 -21.85
C GLY A 27 10.25 11.25 -21.00
N GLY A 28 9.18 11.60 -20.26
CA GLY A 28 9.12 12.83 -19.47
C GLY A 28 10.02 12.82 -18.24
N SER A 29 10.34 14.00 -17.71
CA SER A 29 11.07 14.13 -16.45
C SER A 29 10.31 13.46 -15.29
N VAL A 30 11.02 13.01 -14.27
CA VAL A 30 10.40 12.36 -13.09
C VAL A 30 9.35 13.26 -12.43
N SER A 31 9.57 14.58 -12.42
CA SER A 31 8.61 15.55 -11.87
C SER A 31 7.30 15.57 -12.67
N GLN A 32 7.39 15.59 -14.00
CA GLN A 32 6.21 15.54 -14.90
C GLN A 32 5.41 14.24 -14.77
N ARG A 33 6.05 13.13 -14.39
CA ARG A 33 5.37 11.84 -14.22
C ARG A 33 4.52 11.74 -12.95
N ARG A 34 4.76 12.58 -11.94
CA ARG A 34 3.99 12.59 -10.69
C ARG A 34 2.74 13.46 -10.74
N GLY A 35 2.63 14.29 -11.78
CA GLY A 35 1.45 15.10 -12.06
C GLY A 35 1.67 15.89 -13.33
N THR A 36 0.65 15.97 -14.18
CA THR A 36 0.69 16.86 -15.33
C THR A 36 0.40 18.27 -14.81
N VAL A 37 1.44 19.00 -14.43
CA VAL A 37 1.34 20.46 -14.32
C VAL A 37 1.18 20.95 -15.76
N ALA A 38 -0.02 21.41 -16.12
CA ALA A 38 -0.25 22.05 -17.40
C ALA A 38 0.75 23.19 -17.59
N ALA A 39 1.10 23.49 -18.85
CA ALA A 39 2.09 24.52 -19.17
C ALA A 39 1.74 25.91 -18.61
N ASP A 40 0.46 26.14 -18.24
CA ASP A 40 -0.04 27.34 -17.58
C ASP A 40 0.21 27.37 -16.05
N GLY A 41 0.70 26.29 -15.43
CA GLY A 41 0.94 26.18 -13.99
C GLY A 41 -0.34 26.09 -13.13
N THR A 42 -1.53 26.09 -13.74
CA THR A 42 -2.83 26.19 -13.03
C THR A 42 -3.63 24.90 -13.05
N SER A 43 -3.54 24.11 -14.13
CA SER A 43 -4.23 22.82 -14.22
C SER A 43 -3.28 21.68 -13.87
N THR A 44 -3.41 21.11 -12.67
CA THR A 44 -2.72 19.85 -12.32
C THR A 44 -3.67 18.68 -12.53
N GLY A 45 -3.51 17.97 -13.65
CA GLY A 45 -4.23 16.73 -13.89
C GLY A 45 -3.65 15.63 -12.99
N THR A 46 -4.37 15.25 -11.94
CA THR A 46 -3.99 14.10 -11.11
C THR A 46 -4.67 12.83 -11.61
N TYR A 47 -3.91 11.88 -12.14
CA TYR A 47 -4.39 10.54 -12.54
C TYR A 47 -4.60 9.60 -11.34
N GLY A 48 -5.06 10.15 -10.20
CA GLY A 48 -5.14 9.42 -8.92
C GLY A 48 -6.03 8.18 -8.97
N TYR A 49 -7.07 8.16 -9.81
CA TYR A 49 -7.91 6.98 -9.98
C TYR A 49 -7.19 5.82 -10.72
N LEU A 50 -6.29 6.13 -11.66
CA LEU A 50 -5.47 5.12 -12.33
C LEU A 50 -4.37 4.61 -11.41
N GLU A 51 -3.79 5.50 -10.61
CA GLU A 51 -2.86 5.13 -9.55
C GLU A 51 -3.53 4.19 -8.55
N PHE A 52 -4.70 4.54 -8.03
CA PHE A 52 -5.53 3.69 -7.17
C PHE A 52 -5.83 2.33 -7.81
N LEU A 53 -6.33 2.29 -9.05
CA LEU A 53 -6.63 1.03 -9.73
C LEU A 53 -5.38 0.19 -10.01
N SER A 54 -4.21 0.83 -10.16
CA SER A 54 -2.95 0.11 -10.33
C SER A 54 -2.60 -0.72 -9.09
N GLU A 55 -3.02 -0.32 -7.89
CA GLU A 55 -2.80 -1.07 -6.64
C GLU A 55 -3.46 -2.46 -6.65
N ALA A 56 -4.42 -2.69 -7.54
CA ALA A 56 -4.99 -4.01 -7.77
C ALA A 56 -3.92 -5.05 -8.13
N SER A 57 -2.85 -4.66 -8.83
CA SER A 57 -1.71 -5.55 -9.15
C SER A 57 -1.01 -6.08 -7.88
N THR A 58 -0.78 -5.18 -6.90
CA THR A 58 -0.23 -5.55 -5.59
C THR A 58 -1.13 -6.54 -4.87
N ILE A 59 -2.45 -6.30 -4.85
CA ILE A 59 -3.41 -7.22 -4.26
C ILE A 59 -3.38 -8.58 -4.99
N GLY A 60 -3.31 -8.58 -6.32
CA GLY A 60 -3.19 -9.79 -7.13
C GLY A 60 -1.96 -10.62 -6.77
N ALA A 61 -0.79 -9.98 -6.67
CA ALA A 61 0.48 -10.62 -6.27
C ALA A 61 0.39 -11.22 -4.86
N ILE A 62 -0.17 -10.47 -3.91
CA ILE A 62 -0.33 -10.91 -2.51
C ILE A 62 -1.34 -12.06 -2.38
N ILE A 63 -2.47 -12.03 -3.10
CA ILE A 63 -3.44 -13.14 -3.16
C ILE A 63 -2.76 -14.40 -3.69
N LEU A 64 -1.99 -14.30 -4.78
CA LEU A 64 -1.33 -15.45 -5.40
C LEU A 64 -0.30 -16.07 -4.44
N LEU A 65 0.53 -15.22 -3.83
CA LEU A 65 1.52 -15.62 -2.82
C LEU A 65 0.85 -16.34 -1.65
N ALA A 66 -0.13 -15.70 -1.01
CA ALA A 66 -0.83 -16.25 0.14
C ALA A 66 -1.52 -17.58 -0.20
N TYR A 67 -2.15 -17.67 -1.37
CA TYR A 67 -2.77 -18.91 -1.85
C TYR A 67 -1.74 -20.03 -2.01
N TRP A 68 -0.64 -19.82 -2.73
CA TRP A 68 0.33 -20.89 -2.95
C TRP A 68 1.05 -21.33 -1.67
N LEU A 69 1.40 -20.38 -0.80
CA LEU A 69 1.98 -20.70 0.50
C LEU A 69 1.00 -21.52 1.37
N SER A 70 -0.30 -21.19 1.36
CA SER A 70 -1.31 -21.91 2.15
C SER A 70 -1.52 -23.35 1.68
N THR A 71 -1.35 -23.63 0.39
CA THR A 71 -1.53 -24.99 -0.16
C THR A 71 -0.37 -25.95 0.15
N ARG A 72 0.70 -25.48 0.83
CA ARG A 72 1.91 -26.24 1.19
C ARG A 72 2.59 -26.99 0.03
N LYS A 73 2.26 -26.67 -1.22
CA LYS A 73 2.92 -27.27 -2.38
C LYS A 73 4.29 -26.60 -2.57
N HIS A 74 5.28 -27.38 -2.96
CA HIS A 74 6.58 -26.83 -3.38
C HIS A 74 6.38 -25.80 -4.49
N LEU A 75 7.09 -24.67 -4.41
CA LEU A 75 7.11 -23.66 -5.46
C LEU A 75 8.09 -24.14 -6.54
N GLY A 76 7.58 -24.88 -7.52
CA GLY A 76 8.37 -25.21 -8.71
C GLY A 76 8.73 -23.97 -9.52
N VAL A 77 9.73 -24.07 -10.40
CA VAL A 77 10.28 -22.96 -11.21
C VAL A 77 9.18 -22.16 -11.91
N VAL A 78 8.22 -22.82 -12.56
CA VAL A 78 7.10 -22.16 -13.25
C VAL A 78 6.30 -21.26 -12.31
N ARG A 79 6.02 -21.70 -11.07
CA ARG A 79 5.28 -20.87 -10.11
C ARG A 79 6.11 -19.68 -9.64
N ILE A 80 7.41 -19.86 -9.46
CA ILE A 80 8.31 -18.77 -9.10
C ILE A 80 8.32 -17.71 -10.21
N LEU A 81 8.42 -18.13 -11.48
CA LEU A 81 8.40 -17.20 -12.62
C LEU A 81 7.07 -16.43 -12.73
N VAL A 82 5.94 -17.12 -12.54
CA VAL A 82 4.62 -16.46 -12.53
C VAL A 82 4.52 -15.49 -11.35
N LEU A 83 4.99 -15.86 -10.16
CA LEU A 83 4.99 -14.98 -9.01
C LEU A 83 5.87 -13.74 -9.25
N ALA A 84 7.05 -13.94 -9.86
CA ALA A 84 7.95 -12.86 -10.22
C ALA A 84 7.29 -11.89 -11.22
N ALA A 85 6.58 -12.39 -12.24
CA ALA A 85 5.85 -11.55 -13.18
C ALA A 85 4.79 -10.68 -12.48
N PHE A 86 4.06 -11.24 -11.50
CA PHE A 86 3.09 -10.48 -10.70
C PHE A 86 3.75 -9.40 -9.83
N PHE A 87 4.94 -9.67 -9.27
CA PHE A 87 5.67 -8.66 -8.51
C PHE A 87 6.27 -7.57 -9.39
N VAL A 88 6.71 -7.92 -10.61
CA VAL A 88 7.15 -6.93 -11.60
C VAL A 88 5.99 -6.01 -11.96
N ASP A 89 4.80 -6.57 -12.21
CA ASP A 89 3.58 -5.79 -12.47
C ASP A 89 3.21 -4.89 -11.27
N ALA A 90 3.24 -5.43 -10.04
CA ALA A 90 2.99 -4.67 -8.81
C ALA A 90 4.01 -3.53 -8.57
N LEU A 91 5.22 -3.64 -9.11
CA LEU A 91 6.26 -2.62 -9.01
C LEU A 91 6.28 -1.67 -10.22
N ALA A 92 5.54 -1.97 -11.28
CA ALA A 92 5.62 -1.23 -12.54
C ALA A 92 5.25 0.24 -12.36
N LEU A 93 4.17 0.55 -11.62
CA LEU A 93 3.81 1.95 -11.35
C LEU A 93 4.90 2.66 -10.54
N ASN A 94 5.48 2.01 -9.53
CA ASN A 94 6.54 2.60 -8.70
C ASN A 94 7.78 2.99 -9.52
N TRP A 95 8.02 2.29 -10.63
CA TRP A 95 9.06 2.66 -11.59
C TRP A 95 8.70 3.93 -12.38
N VAL A 96 7.44 4.06 -12.78
CA VAL A 96 6.91 5.24 -13.49
C VAL A 96 6.90 6.47 -12.59
N THR A 97 6.40 6.32 -11.36
CA THR A 97 6.26 7.41 -10.37
C THR A 97 7.52 7.63 -9.53
N THR A 98 8.50 6.73 -9.62
CA THR A 98 9.73 6.70 -8.80
C THR A 98 9.48 6.66 -7.28
N THR A 99 8.37 6.05 -6.83
CA THR A 99 8.01 5.93 -5.41
C THR A 99 8.76 4.77 -4.74
N ARG A 100 9.88 5.10 -4.08
CA ARG A 100 10.76 4.13 -3.42
C ARG A 100 10.13 3.49 -2.19
N SER A 101 9.31 4.27 -1.48
CA SER A 101 8.59 3.84 -0.29
C SER A 101 7.79 2.58 -0.56
N ASP A 102 7.08 2.54 -1.68
CA ASP A 102 6.12 1.48 -1.97
C ASP A 102 6.81 0.14 -2.24
N VAL A 103 8.05 0.16 -2.73
CA VAL A 103 8.91 -1.03 -2.84
C VAL A 103 9.19 -1.64 -1.46
N VAL A 104 9.55 -0.80 -0.47
CA VAL A 104 9.79 -1.24 0.91
C VAL A 104 8.51 -1.84 1.48
N TYR A 105 7.37 -1.18 1.26
CA TYR A 105 6.10 -1.63 1.80
C TYR A 105 5.58 -2.90 1.15
N LEU A 106 5.77 -3.07 -0.16
CA LEU A 106 5.46 -4.32 -0.85
C LEU A 106 6.30 -5.48 -0.29
N ALA A 107 7.60 -5.26 -0.08
CA ALA A 107 8.46 -6.27 0.53
C ALA A 107 8.02 -6.62 1.95
N ALA A 108 7.69 -5.62 2.77
CA ALA A 108 7.17 -5.85 4.11
C ALA A 108 5.80 -6.57 4.11
N ALA A 109 4.92 -6.27 3.17
CA ALA A 109 3.66 -7.00 2.97
C ALA A 109 3.91 -8.47 2.59
N VAL A 110 4.88 -8.75 1.73
CA VAL A 110 5.33 -10.12 1.39
C VAL A 110 5.82 -10.85 2.64
N PHE A 111 6.65 -10.20 3.46
CA PHE A 111 7.11 -10.79 4.71
C PHE A 111 5.99 -11.05 5.70
N ALA A 112 5.04 -10.11 5.82
CA ALA A 112 3.85 -10.30 6.66
C ALA A 112 3.06 -11.54 6.21
N VAL A 113 2.83 -11.71 4.91
CA VAL A 113 2.15 -12.90 4.35
C VAL A 113 2.93 -14.18 4.67
N ILE A 114 4.24 -14.19 4.45
CA ILE A 114 5.09 -15.36 4.75
C ILE A 114 5.03 -15.70 6.24
N HIS A 115 5.16 -14.69 7.11
CA HIS A 115 5.11 -14.85 8.56
C HIS A 115 3.74 -15.40 9.02
N ILE A 116 2.64 -14.82 8.54
CA ILE A 116 1.29 -15.26 8.91
C ILE A 116 1.03 -16.70 8.45
N VAL A 117 1.46 -17.07 7.25
CA VAL A 117 1.16 -18.40 6.67
C VAL A 117 2.12 -19.49 7.17
N ARG A 118 3.41 -19.18 7.38
CA ARG A 118 4.44 -20.16 7.77
C ARG A 118 4.86 -20.07 9.24
N GLY A 119 4.50 -19.02 9.96
CA GLY A 119 4.84 -18.78 11.37
C GLY A 119 6.29 -18.35 11.64
N ARG A 120 7.22 -18.52 10.68
CA ARG A 120 8.63 -18.14 10.82
C ARG A 120 9.18 -17.56 9.52
N ILE A 121 9.99 -16.52 9.65
CA ILE A 121 10.83 -15.98 8.57
C ILE A 121 12.26 -16.43 8.87
N SER A 122 12.97 -16.97 7.88
CA SER A 122 14.40 -17.25 8.05
C SER A 122 15.19 -15.94 8.07
N ALA A 123 16.14 -15.80 8.99
CA ALA A 123 16.98 -14.61 9.08
C ALA A 123 17.70 -14.33 7.75
N LEU A 124 18.19 -15.38 7.07
CA LEU A 124 18.80 -15.27 5.73
C LEU A 124 17.82 -14.72 4.70
N GLY A 125 16.56 -15.15 4.71
CA GLY A 125 15.53 -14.63 3.80
C GLY A 125 15.21 -13.17 4.07
N LEU A 126 15.20 -12.76 5.34
CA LEU A 126 15.01 -11.36 5.74
C LEU A 126 16.17 -10.48 5.24
N VAL A 127 17.42 -10.92 5.47
CA VAL A 127 18.62 -10.22 4.99
C VAL A 127 18.64 -10.14 3.47
N ALA A 128 18.38 -11.25 2.77
CA ALA A 128 18.39 -11.29 1.31
C ALA A 128 17.35 -10.34 0.69
N ALA A 129 16.11 -10.32 1.21
CA ALA A 129 15.12 -9.39 0.69
C ALA A 129 15.35 -7.95 1.16
N GLY A 130 15.91 -7.72 2.35
CA GLY A 130 16.38 -6.40 2.76
C GLY A 130 17.42 -5.84 1.78
N MET A 131 18.41 -6.66 1.39
CA MET A 131 19.40 -6.30 0.38
C MET A 131 18.76 -6.05 -1.00
N ALA A 132 17.79 -6.86 -1.40
CA ALA A 132 17.06 -6.66 -2.66
C ALA A 132 16.28 -5.34 -2.68
N VAL A 133 15.63 -4.97 -1.57
CA VAL A 133 14.93 -3.68 -1.41
C VAL A 133 15.93 -2.53 -1.48
N LEU A 134 17.06 -2.61 -0.77
CA LEU A 134 18.10 -1.58 -0.82
C LEU A 134 18.67 -1.40 -2.23
N LEU A 135 18.90 -2.50 -2.95
CA LEU A 135 19.34 -2.48 -4.34
C LEU A 135 18.29 -1.81 -5.25
N ALA A 136 17.02 -2.17 -5.12
CA ALA A 136 15.93 -1.57 -5.89
C ALA A 136 15.82 -0.05 -5.63
N ILE A 137 15.93 0.38 -4.37
CA ILE A 137 15.98 1.80 -4.00
C ILE A 137 17.20 2.48 -4.64
N GLY A 138 18.37 1.84 -4.61
CA GLY A 138 19.59 2.34 -5.23
C GLY A 138 19.42 2.56 -6.74
N VAL A 139 18.84 1.60 -7.46
CA VAL A 139 18.55 1.70 -8.89
C VAL A 139 17.55 2.83 -9.18
N LEU A 140 16.45 2.90 -8.42
CA LEU A 140 15.47 3.99 -8.55
C LEU A 140 16.06 5.37 -8.23
N THR A 141 17.08 5.41 -7.37
CA THR A 141 17.80 6.64 -7.03
C THR A 141 18.76 7.05 -8.13
N ALA A 142 19.52 6.09 -8.68
CA ALA A 142 20.44 6.31 -9.79
C ALA A 142 19.71 6.79 -11.06
N ASN A 143 18.55 6.20 -11.37
CA ASN A 143 17.72 6.64 -12.49
C ASN A 143 17.16 8.06 -12.31
N ARG A 144 17.08 8.55 -11.07
CA ARG A 144 16.68 9.92 -10.78
C ARG A 144 17.86 10.88 -10.91
N SER A 145 19.04 10.50 -10.41
CA SER A 145 20.23 11.33 -10.49
C SER A 145 20.78 11.42 -11.90
N SER A 146 20.62 10.41 -12.77
CA SER A 146 21.06 10.49 -14.18
C SER A 146 20.38 11.60 -15.00
N SER A 147 19.33 12.25 -14.47
CA SER A 147 18.69 13.40 -15.08
C SER A 147 19.24 14.75 -14.61
N GLU A 148 20.05 14.75 -13.55
CA GLU A 148 20.73 15.94 -13.01
C GLU A 148 22.23 15.68 -13.21
N ASP A 149 22.92 16.48 -14.04
CA ASP A 149 24.28 16.26 -14.59
C ASP A 149 25.43 16.19 -13.54
N ASP A 150 25.11 15.95 -12.28
CA ASP A 150 26.04 15.80 -11.18
C ASP A 150 26.62 14.38 -11.19
N GLY A 151 27.85 14.25 -11.68
CA GLY A 151 28.64 13.01 -11.82
C GLY A 151 28.99 12.26 -10.52
N ASN A 152 28.14 12.32 -9.49
CA ASN A 152 28.28 11.54 -8.27
C ASN A 152 27.89 10.08 -8.52
N GLY A 153 28.88 9.18 -8.43
CA GLY A 153 28.70 7.74 -8.61
C GLY A 153 27.72 7.11 -7.61
N PHE A 154 27.25 5.90 -7.94
CA PHE A 154 26.34 5.09 -7.12
C PHE A 154 26.89 4.92 -5.68
N SER A 155 26.25 5.54 -4.70
CA SER A 155 26.60 5.41 -3.29
C SER A 155 25.46 4.76 -2.50
N ILE A 156 25.74 3.61 -1.89
CA ILE A 156 24.81 2.89 -0.99
C ILE A 156 24.43 3.80 0.20
N ALA A 157 25.37 4.60 0.69
CA ALA A 157 25.11 5.57 1.77
C ALA A 157 24.09 6.63 1.36
N TYR A 158 24.10 7.07 0.09
CA TYR A 158 23.09 7.98 -0.44
C TYR A 158 21.71 7.32 -0.55
N GLY A 159 21.65 6.04 -0.93
CA GLY A 159 20.41 5.25 -0.91
C GLY A 159 19.80 5.12 0.49
N LEU A 160 20.63 4.86 1.51
CA LEU A 160 20.20 4.79 2.91
C LEU A 160 19.71 6.15 3.43
N ASN A 161 20.49 7.22 3.19
CA ASN A 161 20.11 8.57 3.62
C ASN A 161 18.86 9.07 2.91
N SER A 162 18.71 8.80 1.61
CA SER A 162 17.57 9.28 0.81
C SER A 162 16.31 8.40 0.93
N GLY A 163 16.44 7.18 1.45
CA GLY A 163 15.33 6.24 1.66
C GLY A 163 14.80 6.22 3.09
N LEU A 164 15.69 6.02 4.07
CA LEU A 164 15.31 5.84 5.48
C LEU A 164 15.34 7.13 6.29
N LEU A 165 16.33 8.00 6.03
CA LEU A 165 16.53 9.27 6.75
C LEU A 165 15.95 10.48 5.98
N ASN A 166 15.17 10.23 4.94
CA ASN A 166 14.56 11.30 4.16
C ASN A 166 13.27 11.78 4.84
N ARG A 167 12.95 13.07 4.63
CA ARG A 167 11.78 13.80 5.14
C ARG A 167 10.44 13.13 4.81
N ASN A 168 10.42 12.23 3.83
CA ASN A 168 9.25 11.50 3.36
C ASN A 168 9.00 10.17 4.10
N GLY A 169 9.92 9.72 4.97
CA GLY A 169 9.80 8.48 5.75
C GLY A 169 9.28 8.70 7.17
N TYR A 170 9.52 7.70 8.03
CA TYR A 170 9.31 7.76 9.49
C TYR A 170 10.41 8.59 10.18
N ASP A 171 10.57 9.83 9.75
CA ASP A 171 11.57 10.72 10.30
C ASP A 171 11.06 11.34 11.60
N LEU A 172 11.77 11.13 12.71
CA LEU A 172 11.50 11.85 13.97
C LEU A 172 11.83 13.35 13.82
N GLY A 173 12.77 13.71 12.95
CA GLY A 173 13.21 15.07 12.71
C GLY A 173 12.07 16.00 12.27
N LYS A 174 11.19 15.54 11.38
CA LYS A 174 10.02 16.33 10.96
C LYS A 174 9.01 16.54 12.10
N SER A 175 8.75 15.51 12.91
CA SER A 175 7.84 15.65 14.05
C SER A 175 8.40 16.59 15.11
N ILE A 176 9.71 16.53 15.39
CA ILE A 176 10.38 17.44 16.32
C ILE A 176 10.29 18.89 15.83
N ARG A 177 10.53 19.14 14.54
CA ARG A 177 10.40 20.49 13.96
C ARG A 177 8.99 21.03 14.05
N ILE A 178 7.98 20.20 13.77
CA ILE A 178 6.57 20.61 13.92
C ILE A 178 6.25 20.93 15.38
N VAL A 179 6.67 20.08 16.33
CA VAL A 179 6.45 20.32 17.77
C VAL A 179 7.11 21.63 18.23
N ALA A 180 8.31 21.93 17.74
CA ALA A 180 9.02 23.16 18.08
C ALA A 180 8.42 24.41 17.40
N ALA A 181 7.71 24.23 16.28
CA ALA A 181 7.10 25.31 15.52
C ALA A 181 5.67 25.65 15.98
N VAL A 182 5.00 24.75 16.70
CA VAL A 182 3.63 24.96 17.18
C VAL A 182 3.66 25.50 18.61
N PRO A 183 2.99 26.63 18.93
CA PRO A 183 2.06 27.38 18.08
C PRO A 183 2.67 28.59 17.36
N ASP A 184 3.94 28.92 17.59
CA ASP A 184 4.52 30.22 17.25
C ASP A 184 4.65 30.47 15.74
N VAL A 185 4.98 29.43 14.96
CA VAL A 185 5.12 29.48 13.50
C VAL A 185 3.93 28.81 12.81
N LEU A 186 3.47 27.68 13.36
CA LEU A 186 2.30 26.96 12.89
C LEU A 186 1.18 27.09 13.93
N PRO A 187 0.16 27.93 13.70
CA PRO A 187 -1.00 28.03 14.58
C PRO A 187 -1.72 26.69 14.73
N TYR A 188 -2.46 26.52 15.82
CA TYR A 188 -3.26 25.32 16.02
C TYR A 188 -4.37 25.20 14.97
N GLU A 189 -4.40 24.08 14.26
CA GLU A 189 -5.42 23.79 13.23
C GLU A 189 -6.72 23.21 13.81
N ASN A 190 -6.74 22.83 15.10
CA ASN A 190 -7.95 22.39 15.82
C ASN A 190 -8.73 21.26 15.12
N GLY A 191 -8.04 20.37 14.39
CA GLY A 191 -8.62 19.24 13.66
C GLY A 191 -8.82 19.49 12.16
N ALA A 192 -8.60 20.70 11.65
CA ALA A 192 -8.84 21.05 10.25
C ALA A 192 -8.04 20.19 9.27
N THR A 193 -6.77 19.88 9.57
CA THR A 193 -5.93 19.05 8.68
C THR A 193 -6.46 17.62 8.55
N ILE A 194 -7.20 17.12 9.53
CA ILE A 194 -7.81 15.78 9.52
C ILE A 194 -9.19 15.87 8.86
N ALA A 195 -9.99 16.86 9.22
CA ALA A 195 -11.36 17.02 8.75
C ALA A 195 -11.45 17.26 7.22
N VAL A 196 -10.47 17.96 6.63
CA VAL A 196 -10.44 18.23 5.18
C VAL A 196 -10.43 16.96 4.32
N PHE A 197 -9.99 15.83 4.87
CA PHE A 197 -10.03 14.54 4.16
C PHE A 197 -11.43 13.99 3.91
N ALA A 198 -12.46 14.48 4.63
CA ALA A 198 -13.85 14.18 4.27
C ALA A 198 -14.20 14.68 2.86
N LEU A 199 -13.45 15.65 2.34
CA LEU A 199 -13.60 16.21 0.99
C LEU A 199 -12.72 15.48 -0.04
N ALA A 200 -11.87 14.53 0.37
CA ALA A 200 -10.97 13.78 -0.52
C ALA A 200 -11.70 13.09 -1.67
N PRO A 201 -12.84 12.40 -1.46
CA PRO A 201 -13.54 11.68 -2.53
C PRO A 201 -14.11 12.59 -3.64
N ILE A 202 -14.26 13.89 -3.42
CA ILE A 202 -14.83 14.83 -4.39
C ILE A 202 -13.77 15.18 -5.44
N PRO A 203 -13.91 14.79 -6.72
CA PRO A 203 -12.94 15.13 -7.76
C PRO A 203 -12.85 16.64 -8.00
N ARG A 204 -11.64 17.13 -8.32
CA ARG A 204 -11.44 18.55 -8.68
C ARG A 204 -12.16 18.98 -9.96
N SER A 205 -12.53 18.04 -10.83
CA SER A 205 -13.40 18.34 -11.99
C SER A 205 -14.81 18.74 -11.59
N ILE A 206 -15.29 18.30 -10.42
CA ILE A 206 -16.60 18.65 -9.87
C ILE A 206 -16.50 19.87 -8.96
N TRP A 207 -15.42 19.98 -8.18
CA TRP A 207 -15.15 21.13 -7.31
C TRP A 207 -13.72 21.66 -7.55
N PRO A 208 -13.54 22.57 -8.52
CA PRO A 208 -12.21 23.09 -8.88
C PRO A 208 -11.51 23.80 -7.73
N ASP A 209 -12.25 24.62 -6.98
CA ASP A 209 -11.74 25.42 -5.85
C ASP A 209 -11.71 24.64 -4.52
N LYS A 210 -11.73 23.30 -4.58
CA LYS A 210 -11.68 22.48 -3.37
C LYS A 210 -10.41 22.78 -2.57
N PRO A 211 -10.50 22.95 -1.23
CA PRO A 211 -9.34 23.15 -0.38
C PRO A 211 -8.24 22.12 -0.61
N ILE A 212 -6.99 22.54 -0.39
CA ILE A 212 -5.85 21.63 -0.44
C ILE A 212 -5.99 20.62 0.70
N ILE A 213 -6.03 19.33 0.36
CA ILE A 213 -6.26 18.27 1.35
C ILE A 213 -4.97 17.88 2.06
N SER A 214 -3.81 18.05 1.42
CA SER A 214 -2.54 17.56 1.97
C SER A 214 -1.89 18.61 2.88
N PRO A 215 -1.77 18.36 4.20
CA PRO A 215 -1.08 19.26 5.13
C PRO A 215 0.41 19.39 4.84
N GLY A 216 0.99 18.45 4.08
CA GLY A 216 2.42 18.43 3.85
C GLY A 216 2.95 19.65 3.09
N ARG A 217 2.15 20.26 2.22
CA ARG A 217 2.59 21.43 1.43
C ARG A 217 2.91 22.62 2.33
N GLU A 218 2.01 22.92 3.27
CA GLU A 218 2.14 24.01 4.22
C GLU A 218 3.37 23.82 5.12
N ILE A 219 3.53 22.62 5.71
CA ILE A 219 4.73 22.29 6.49
C ILE A 219 6.01 22.44 5.67
N GLY A 220 5.99 22.01 4.40
CA GLY A 220 7.12 22.16 3.50
C GLY A 220 7.50 23.63 3.27
N GLN A 221 6.51 24.47 3.04
CA GLN A 221 6.70 25.91 2.81
C GLN A 221 7.18 26.62 4.08
N GLU A 222 6.44 26.47 5.18
CA GLU A 222 6.68 27.22 6.42
C GLU A 222 7.92 26.74 7.18
N LEU A 223 8.18 25.42 7.25
CA LEU A 223 9.27 24.87 8.08
C LEU A 223 10.52 24.47 7.30
N TYR A 224 10.42 24.31 5.98
CA TYR A 224 11.51 23.82 5.15
C TYR A 224 11.83 24.70 3.94
N GLY A 225 11.05 25.76 3.68
CA GLY A 225 11.23 26.65 2.54
C GLY A 225 11.07 25.93 1.19
N THR A 226 10.34 24.82 1.14
CA THR A 226 10.13 24.07 -0.11
C THR A 226 8.94 24.65 -0.88
N THR A 227 9.15 25.02 -2.15
CA THR A 227 8.11 25.64 -2.98
C THR A 227 7.17 24.64 -3.64
N GLN A 228 7.68 23.45 -3.97
CA GLN A 228 6.95 22.43 -4.76
C GLN A 228 6.75 21.08 -4.05
N SER A 229 7.54 20.77 -3.03
CA SER A 229 7.42 19.52 -2.27
C SER A 229 6.75 19.76 -0.93
N GLY A 230 5.87 18.82 -0.54
CA GLY A 230 5.34 18.78 0.81
C GLY A 230 6.19 17.91 1.73
N VAL A 231 6.24 18.25 3.02
CA VAL A 231 6.79 17.41 4.08
C VAL A 231 5.63 16.91 4.94
N PRO A 232 5.25 15.64 4.82
CA PRO A 232 4.04 15.17 5.48
C PRO A 232 4.28 15.03 6.99
N PRO A 233 3.34 15.47 7.85
CA PRO A 233 3.57 15.61 9.29
C PRO A 233 3.79 14.28 10.03
N GLY A 234 3.23 13.19 9.49
CA GLY A 234 3.00 11.96 10.25
C GLY A 234 1.99 12.17 11.38
N MET A 235 1.52 11.07 11.98
CA MET A 235 0.53 11.11 13.06
C MET A 235 0.95 12.01 14.21
N THR A 236 2.18 11.86 14.73
CA THR A 236 2.63 12.63 15.89
C THR A 236 2.68 14.12 15.60
N GLY A 237 3.29 14.51 14.48
CA GLY A 237 3.37 15.93 14.08
C GLY A 237 1.99 16.53 13.85
N GLU A 238 1.10 15.78 13.19
CA GLU A 238 -0.25 16.25 12.88
C GLU A 238 -1.11 16.41 14.13
N LEU A 239 -1.06 15.45 15.07
CA LEU A 239 -1.79 15.55 16.33
C LEU A 239 -1.31 16.74 17.17
N VAL A 240 -0.01 17.01 17.21
CA VAL A 240 0.55 18.17 17.93
C VAL A 240 0.12 19.47 17.26
N TRP A 241 0.16 19.53 15.93
CA TRP A 241 -0.28 20.70 15.17
C TRP A 241 -1.78 20.99 15.37
N ASN A 242 -2.62 19.95 15.50
CA ASN A 242 -4.05 20.15 15.69
C ASN A 242 -4.44 20.41 17.15
N PHE A 243 -3.81 19.75 18.12
CA PHE A 243 -4.33 19.70 19.50
C PHE A 243 -3.29 19.97 20.59
N GLY A 244 -2.03 20.24 20.22
CA GLY A 244 -0.93 20.39 21.16
C GLY A 244 -0.42 19.07 21.74
N THR A 245 0.72 19.15 22.42
CA THR A 245 1.51 17.97 22.84
C THR A 245 0.77 17.05 23.80
N LEU A 246 0.04 17.60 24.77
CA LEU A 246 -0.66 16.80 25.78
C LEU A 246 -1.78 15.96 25.16
N ILE A 247 -2.63 16.57 24.34
CA ILE A 247 -3.73 15.86 23.67
C ILE A 247 -3.17 14.88 22.64
N ALA A 248 -2.12 15.26 21.91
CA ALA A 248 -1.45 14.38 20.96
C ALA A 248 -0.91 13.10 21.61
N LEU A 249 -0.34 13.20 22.81
CA LEU A 249 0.11 12.03 23.58
C LEU A 249 -1.06 11.08 23.91
N VAL A 250 -2.17 11.64 24.40
CA VAL A 250 -3.37 10.86 24.73
C VAL A 250 -3.95 10.18 23.48
N LEU A 251 -4.08 10.91 22.38
CA LEU A 251 -4.62 10.36 21.13
C LEU A 251 -3.70 9.30 20.52
N SER A 252 -2.37 9.47 20.64
CA SER A 252 -1.41 8.46 20.20
C SER A 252 -1.55 7.16 21.00
N LEU A 253 -1.78 7.26 22.32
CA LEU A 253 -2.07 6.09 23.15
C LEU A 253 -3.39 5.41 22.72
N VAL A 254 -4.45 6.19 22.49
CA VAL A 254 -5.74 5.67 22.02
C VAL A 254 -5.59 4.93 20.69
N ILE A 255 -4.85 5.48 19.73
CA ILE A 255 -4.59 4.85 18.44
C ILE A 255 -3.81 3.54 18.63
N GLY A 256 -2.78 3.54 19.48
CA GLY A 256 -2.03 2.32 19.82
C GLY A 256 -2.90 1.23 20.45
N LEU A 257 -3.79 1.60 21.37
CA LEU A 257 -4.77 0.68 21.97
C LEU A 257 -5.76 0.15 20.93
N ALA A 258 -6.22 1.00 20.01
CA ALA A 258 -7.10 0.60 18.92
C ALA A 258 -6.43 -0.41 17.98
N PHE A 259 -5.16 -0.19 17.62
CA PHE A 259 -4.38 -1.16 16.84
C PHE A 259 -4.18 -2.48 17.60
N GLY A 260 -3.86 -2.42 18.90
CA GLY A 260 -3.72 -3.62 19.72
C GLY A 260 -5.03 -4.41 19.85
N PHE A 261 -6.17 -3.72 19.96
CA PHE A 261 -7.49 -4.35 19.92
C PHE A 261 -7.77 -5.00 18.57
N LEU A 262 -7.53 -4.27 17.47
CA LEU A 262 -7.73 -4.76 16.11
C LEU A 262 -6.87 -5.99 15.81
N GLU A 263 -5.59 -5.97 16.22
CA GLU A 263 -4.69 -7.12 16.09
C GLU A 263 -5.22 -8.34 16.85
N ARG A 264 -5.61 -8.18 18.11
CA ARG A 264 -6.17 -9.28 18.92
C ARG A 264 -7.46 -9.84 18.33
N TRP A 265 -8.31 -8.97 17.78
CA TRP A 265 -9.54 -9.38 17.12
C TRP A 265 -9.28 -10.17 15.83
N LEU A 266 -8.20 -9.83 15.11
CA LEU A 266 -7.78 -10.52 13.88
C LEU A 266 -6.91 -11.75 14.14
N ARG A 267 -6.26 -11.88 15.31
CA ARG A 267 -5.40 -13.02 15.67
C ARG A 267 -6.06 -14.40 15.59
N PRO A 268 -7.32 -14.62 16.04
CA PRO A 268 -7.96 -15.95 15.96
C PRO A 268 -8.35 -16.35 14.52
N VAL A 269 -8.06 -15.52 13.53
CA VAL A 269 -8.43 -15.80 12.14
C VAL A 269 -7.51 -16.87 11.56
N ASP A 270 -8.14 -17.95 11.08
CA ASP A 270 -7.47 -19.07 10.42
C ASP A 270 -6.58 -18.58 9.23
N PRO A 271 -5.26 -18.82 9.26
CA PRO A 271 -4.33 -18.47 8.18
C PRO A 271 -4.69 -19.09 6.82
N SER A 272 -5.52 -20.13 6.79
CA SER A 272 -6.07 -20.70 5.55
C SER A 272 -6.99 -19.72 4.79
N ARG A 273 -7.51 -18.70 5.48
CA ARG A 273 -8.38 -17.68 4.89
C ARG A 273 -7.54 -16.61 4.19
N THR A 274 -7.18 -16.89 2.94
CA THR A 274 -6.38 -15.98 2.07
C THR A 274 -6.84 -14.52 2.13
N ALA A 275 -8.15 -14.25 2.12
CA ALA A 275 -8.70 -12.89 2.17
C ALA A 275 -8.28 -12.10 3.43
N MET A 276 -8.12 -12.77 4.56
CA MET A 276 -7.74 -12.12 5.83
C MET A 276 -6.24 -11.86 5.90
N VAL A 277 -5.43 -12.78 5.35
CA VAL A 277 -3.99 -12.56 5.18
C VAL A 277 -3.75 -11.34 4.29
N VAL A 278 -4.51 -11.23 3.19
CA VAL A 278 -4.45 -10.08 2.27
C VAL A 278 -4.95 -8.80 2.96
N PHE A 279 -6.03 -8.86 3.74
CA PHE A 279 -6.51 -7.73 4.54
C PHE A 279 -5.43 -7.17 5.46
N TYR A 280 -4.74 -8.06 6.19
CA TYR A 280 -3.67 -7.66 7.09
C TYR A 280 -2.50 -7.02 6.32
N ALA A 281 -2.03 -7.70 5.27
CA ALA A 281 -0.85 -7.29 4.52
C ALA A 281 -1.06 -6.03 3.67
N VAL A 282 -2.28 -5.78 3.19
CA VAL A 282 -2.57 -4.66 2.29
C VAL A 282 -3.27 -3.52 3.01
N VAL A 283 -4.30 -3.78 3.81
CA VAL A 283 -5.09 -2.70 4.43
C VAL A 283 -4.44 -2.23 5.72
N LEU A 284 -4.22 -3.15 6.66
CA LEU A 284 -3.77 -2.79 8.01
C LEU A 284 -2.33 -2.28 8.01
N PHE A 285 -1.48 -2.90 7.18
CA PHE A 285 -0.11 -2.47 6.99
C PHE A 285 -0.01 -1.09 6.29
N THR A 286 -0.82 -0.85 5.26
CA THR A 286 -0.88 0.46 4.57
C THR A 286 -1.44 1.56 5.48
N LEU A 287 -2.44 1.24 6.29
CA LEU A 287 -2.96 2.14 7.33
C LEU A 287 -1.83 2.52 8.30
N GLY A 288 -1.11 1.54 8.86
CA GLY A 288 0.03 1.79 9.73
C GLY A 288 1.09 2.67 9.06
N LYS A 289 1.48 2.31 7.83
CA LYS A 289 2.40 3.10 6.99
C LYS A 289 1.99 4.57 6.92
N ASN A 290 0.75 4.82 6.52
CA ASN A 290 0.33 6.17 6.19
C ASN A 290 0.08 7.00 7.45
N ILE A 291 -0.38 6.37 8.54
CA ILE A 291 -0.52 7.03 9.84
C ILE A 291 0.85 7.53 10.30
N PHE A 292 1.85 6.66 10.37
CA PHE A 292 3.15 7.06 10.92
C PHE A 292 3.99 7.88 9.93
N GLY A 293 3.88 7.58 8.63
CA GLY A 293 4.75 8.14 7.60
C GLY A 293 4.21 9.41 6.98
N VAL A 294 2.88 9.58 6.90
CA VAL A 294 2.28 10.60 6.04
C VAL A 294 1.31 11.54 6.78
N SER A 295 0.07 11.13 6.97
CA SER A 295 -0.94 11.87 7.75
C SER A 295 -2.08 10.93 8.13
N ILE A 296 -2.81 11.26 9.19
CA ILE A 296 -3.97 10.50 9.66
C ILE A 296 -5.03 10.43 8.57
N GLY A 297 -5.34 11.57 7.95
CA GLY A 297 -6.35 11.64 6.90
C GLY A 297 -6.01 10.79 5.68
N GLN A 298 -4.77 10.86 5.18
CA GLN A 298 -4.35 9.99 4.05
C GLN A 298 -4.37 8.52 4.43
N ALA A 299 -4.08 8.19 5.69
CA ALA A 299 -4.11 6.80 6.13
C ALA A 299 -5.53 6.22 6.13
N ILE A 300 -6.51 7.02 6.54
CA ILE A 300 -7.93 6.65 6.46
C ILE A 300 -8.32 6.46 4.99
N THR A 301 -7.98 7.41 4.10
CA THR A 301 -8.27 7.29 2.67
C THR A 301 -7.66 6.03 2.07
N ALA A 302 -6.37 5.76 2.32
CA ALA A 302 -5.69 4.58 1.82
C ALA A 302 -6.27 3.27 2.37
N ALA A 303 -6.73 3.26 3.63
CA ALA A 303 -7.43 2.11 4.17
C ALA A 303 -8.78 1.88 3.48
N VAL A 304 -9.53 2.95 3.20
CA VAL A 304 -10.79 2.88 2.44
C VAL A 304 -10.55 2.37 1.02
N GLU A 305 -9.54 2.89 0.33
CA GLU A 305 -9.10 2.44 -0.99
C GLU A 305 -8.74 0.95 -0.99
N GLY A 306 -7.88 0.52 -0.05
CA GLY A 306 -7.54 -0.89 0.11
C GLY A 306 -8.75 -1.78 0.40
N MET A 307 -9.71 -1.30 1.20
CA MET A 307 -10.97 -2.01 1.44
C MET A 307 -11.85 -2.09 0.18
N MET A 308 -11.96 -1.00 -0.59
CA MET A 308 -12.73 -0.99 -1.84
C MET A 308 -12.19 -2.01 -2.84
N LEU A 309 -10.88 -2.16 -2.94
CA LEU A 309 -10.27 -3.19 -3.78
C LEU A 309 -10.41 -4.59 -3.18
N LEU A 310 -10.37 -4.75 -1.85
CA LEU A 310 -10.41 -6.07 -1.23
C LEU A 310 -11.81 -6.68 -1.11
N VAL A 311 -12.86 -5.86 -0.91
CA VAL A 311 -14.23 -6.35 -0.72
C VAL A 311 -14.71 -7.22 -1.90
N PRO A 312 -14.54 -6.83 -3.18
CA PRO A 312 -14.90 -7.68 -4.31
C PRO A 312 -14.15 -9.02 -4.30
N ALA A 313 -12.85 -9.03 -3.98
CA ALA A 313 -12.08 -10.26 -3.83
C ALA A 313 -12.64 -11.14 -2.70
N ALA A 314 -12.96 -10.56 -1.55
CA ALA A 314 -13.54 -11.30 -0.43
C ALA A 314 -14.91 -11.90 -0.78
N VAL A 315 -15.76 -11.16 -1.50
CA VAL A 315 -17.07 -11.66 -1.97
C VAL A 315 -16.89 -12.80 -2.98
N LEU A 316 -16.06 -12.61 -4.01
CA LEU A 316 -15.81 -13.62 -5.04
C LEU A 316 -15.21 -14.91 -4.46
N THR A 317 -14.30 -14.79 -3.49
CA THR A 317 -13.74 -15.96 -2.81
C THR A 317 -14.77 -16.71 -1.98
N ARG A 318 -15.69 -16.01 -1.30
CA ARG A 318 -16.81 -16.64 -0.58
C ARG A 318 -17.77 -17.37 -1.54
N LEU A 319 -18.13 -16.75 -2.67
CA LEU A 319 -19.01 -17.37 -3.66
C LEU A 319 -18.40 -18.65 -4.26
N VAL A 320 -17.11 -18.60 -4.61
CA VAL A 320 -16.39 -19.76 -5.16
C VAL A 320 -16.28 -20.89 -4.14
N THR A 321 -15.88 -20.58 -2.90
CA THR A 321 -15.74 -21.61 -1.84
C THR A 321 -17.07 -22.24 -1.46
N HIS A 322 -18.16 -21.46 -1.40
CA HIS A 322 -19.50 -21.97 -1.15
C HIS A 322 -19.94 -22.95 -2.25
N SER A 323 -19.71 -22.60 -3.52
CA SER A 323 -20.05 -23.47 -4.66
C SER A 323 -19.28 -24.81 -4.64
N GLN A 324 -18.01 -24.79 -4.24
CA GLN A 324 -17.18 -25.99 -4.13
C GLN A 324 -17.63 -26.88 -2.98
N SER A 325 -17.94 -26.30 -1.81
CA SER A 325 -18.48 -27.03 -0.66
C SER A 325 -19.79 -27.75 -1.01
N GLN A 326 -20.73 -27.05 -1.67
CA GLN A 326 -22.00 -27.65 -2.10
C GLN A 326 -21.80 -28.78 -3.11
N ARG A 327 -20.89 -28.63 -4.09
CA ARG A 327 -20.59 -29.68 -5.08
C ARG A 327 -19.99 -30.93 -4.41
N THR A 328 -19.09 -30.76 -3.45
CA THR A 328 -18.49 -31.86 -2.69
C THR A 328 -19.55 -32.57 -1.84
N ALA A 329 -20.40 -31.81 -1.15
CA ALA A 329 -21.52 -32.37 -0.38
C ALA A 329 -22.51 -33.15 -1.25
N ARG A 330 -22.89 -32.62 -2.43
CA ARG A 330 -23.75 -33.32 -3.39
C ARG A 330 -23.12 -34.60 -3.93
N ARG A 331 -21.82 -34.58 -4.25
CA ARG A 331 -21.08 -35.79 -4.68
C ARG A 331 -21.02 -36.84 -3.58
N ALA A 332 -20.76 -36.44 -2.34
CA ALA A 332 -20.76 -37.35 -1.19
C ALA A 332 -22.15 -37.95 -0.93
N ALA A 333 -23.22 -37.15 -1.02
CA ALA A 333 -24.59 -37.63 -0.89
C ALA A 333 -24.97 -38.62 -2.01
N GLY A 334 -24.59 -38.31 -3.27
CA GLY A 334 -24.79 -39.21 -4.41
C GLY A 334 -24.04 -40.54 -4.27
N ALA A 335 -22.79 -40.50 -3.80
CA ALA A 335 -22.00 -41.71 -3.53
C ALA A 335 -22.64 -42.58 -2.44
N ARG A 336 -23.12 -41.97 -1.34
CA ARG A 336 -23.85 -42.68 -0.29
C ARG A 336 -25.14 -43.33 -0.81
N ARG A 337 -25.91 -42.64 -1.66
CA ARG A 337 -27.12 -43.20 -2.28
C ARG A 337 -26.82 -44.40 -3.17
N ARG A 338 -25.76 -44.33 -4.00
CA ARG A 338 -25.31 -45.45 -4.84
C ARG A 338 -24.81 -46.65 -4.00
N SER A 339 -24.12 -46.39 -2.89
CA SER A 339 -23.68 -47.47 -2.00
C SER A 339 -24.86 -48.20 -1.36
N ARG A 340 -25.91 -47.48 -0.91
CA ARG A 340 -27.11 -48.09 -0.33
C ARG A 340 -27.90 -48.94 -1.32
N LEU A 341 -27.96 -48.53 -2.59
CA LEU A 341 -28.64 -49.30 -3.63
C LEU A 341 -27.90 -50.61 -3.97
N ARG A 342 -26.56 -50.65 -3.85
CA ARG A 342 -25.78 -51.88 -4.06
C ARG A 342 -25.89 -52.88 -2.92
N THR A 343 -26.21 -52.43 -1.70
CA THR A 343 -26.33 -53.29 -0.52
C THR A 343 -27.77 -53.71 -0.24
N ALA A 344 -28.74 -53.31 -1.08
CA ALA A 344 -30.11 -53.78 -0.93
C ALA A 344 -30.17 -55.27 -1.33
N PRO A 345 -30.64 -56.17 -0.44
CA PRO A 345 -30.71 -57.59 -0.74
C PRO A 345 -31.64 -57.84 -1.94
N HIS A 346 -31.17 -58.64 -2.90
CA HIS A 346 -32.01 -59.21 -3.95
C HIS A 346 -32.92 -60.25 -3.29
N GLY A 347 -34.09 -59.78 -2.84
CA GLY A 347 -35.21 -60.64 -2.47
C GLY A 347 -35.93 -61.17 -3.69
#